data_AF-A0A2T0U255-F1
#
_entry.id   AF-A0A2T0U255-F1
#
_cell.length_a   1.000
_cell.length_b   1.000
_cell.length_c   1.000
_cell.angle_alpha   90.00
_cell.angle_beta   90.00
_cell.angle_gamma   90.00
#
_symmetry.space_group_name_H-M   'P 1'
#
loop_
_entity.id
_entity.type
_entity.pdbx_description
1 polymer ?
#
loop_
_entity_poly.entity_id
_entity_poly.type
_entity_poly.pdbx_seq_one_letter_code
_entity_poly.pdbx_strand_id
1 'polypeptide(L)' 'MRTTLDLDDDVVTAARELAAEQRRSLGSVVSELARRGLTPARVETEDGLPVVRVPAGSPPITAAMVRRALDED' A
#
# COMPACT_ATOMS: atom_id res chain seq x y z
N MET A 1 16.03 -4.86 16.96
CA MET A 1 17.31 -5.38 16.41
C MET A 1 17.96 -4.26 15.60
N ARG A 2 19.29 -4.13 15.62
CA ARG A 2 20.04 -3.20 14.77
C ARG A 2 20.81 -4.02 13.73
N THR A 3 20.58 -3.71 12.47
CA THR A 3 21.14 -4.40 11.30
C THR A 3 21.61 -3.33 10.32
N THR A 4 22.69 -3.62 9.59
CA THR A 4 23.13 -2.84 8.44
C THR A 4 22.57 -3.49 7.18
N LEU A 5 21.90 -2.70 6.34
CA LEU A 5 21.34 -3.13 5.06
C LEU A 5 21.98 -2.27 3.97
N ASP A 6 22.27 -2.90 2.83
CA ASP A 6 22.55 -2.18 1.60
C ASP A 6 21.22 -1.86 0.90
N LEU A 7 21.01 -0.60 0.53
CA LEU A 7 19.76 -0.10 -0.07
C LEU A 7 20.10 0.83 -1.22
N ASP A 8 19.38 0.69 -2.34
CA ASP A 8 19.53 1.59 -3.48
C ASP A 8 19.20 3.04 -3.09
N ASP A 9 19.88 4.00 -3.73
CA ASP A 9 19.79 5.43 -3.40
C ASP A 9 18.36 6.00 -3.56
N ASP A 10 17.61 5.48 -4.53
CA ASP A 10 16.21 5.86 -4.78
C ASP A 10 15.30 5.38 -3.64
N VAL A 11 15.51 4.17 -3.14
CA VAL A 11 14.78 3.62 -1.98
C VAL A 11 15.07 4.44 -0.73
N VAL A 12 16.33 4.82 -0.49
CA VAL A 12 16.71 5.66 0.66
C VAL A 12 16.06 7.04 0.55
N THR A 13 16.04 7.62 -0.64
CA THR A 13 15.42 8.93 -0.91
C THR A 13 13.92 8.89 -0.62
N ALA A 14 13.20 7.93 -1.21
CA ALA A 14 11.76 7.78 -1.01
C ALA A 14 11.40 7.49 0.46
N ALA A 15 12.18 6.65 1.14
CA ALA A 15 11.93 6.33 2.54
C ALA A 15 12.17 7.54 3.47
N ARG A 16 13.08 8.45 3.12
CA ARG A 16 13.31 9.71 3.87
C ARG A 16 12.15 10.68 3.73
N GLU A 17 11.65 10.86 2.51
CA GLU A 17 10.47 11.71 2.25
C GLU A 17 9.26 11.19 3.05
N LEU A 18 9.00 9.89 2.96
CA LEU A 18 7.91 9.24 3.69
C LEU A 18 8.06 9.34 5.21
N ALA A 19 9.29 9.20 5.72
CA ALA A 19 9.58 9.36 7.14
C ALA A 19 9.36 10.81 7.63
N ALA A 20 9.70 11.80 6.80
CA ALA A 20 9.47 13.21 7.11
C ALA A 20 7.96 13.53 7.14
N GLU A 21 7.22 13.10 6.12
CA GLU A 21 5.77 13.28 6.02
C GLU A 21 5.04 12.65 7.23
N GLN A 22 5.39 11.42 7.58
CA GLN A 22 4.77 10.69 8.68
C GLN A 22 5.32 11.05 10.08
N ARG A 23 6.35 11.91 10.16
CA ARG A 23 7.05 12.26 11.40
C ARG A 23 7.56 11.02 12.17
N ARG A 24 8.15 10.07 11.44
CA ARG A 24 8.69 8.80 11.97
C ARG A 24 10.17 8.68 11.68
N SER A 25 10.85 7.77 12.38
CA SER A 25 12.25 7.47 12.07
C SER A 25 12.35 6.67 10.76
N LEU A 26 13.43 6.91 9.99
CA LEU A 26 13.72 6.17 8.76
C LEU A 26 13.68 4.65 8.99
N GLY A 27 14.30 4.18 10.07
CA GLY A 27 14.31 2.76 10.43
C GLY A 27 12.91 2.19 10.73
N SER A 28 12.00 2.99 11.31
CA SER A 28 10.62 2.55 11.55
C SER A 28 9.85 2.38 10.24
N VAL A 29 9.99 3.34 9.32
CA VAL A 29 9.35 3.32 8.00
C VAL A 29 9.89 2.16 7.15
N VAL A 30 11.21 2.03 7.03
CA VAL A 30 11.84 0.92 6.30
C VAL A 30 11.42 -0.43 6.89
N SER A 31 11.38 -0.55 8.22
CA SER A 31 10.95 -1.79 8.89
C SER A 31 9.48 -2.14 8.60
N GLU A 32 8.60 -1.14 8.49
CA GLU A 32 7.21 -1.37 8.09
C GLU A 32 7.09 -1.75 6.61
N LEU A 33 7.77 -1.03 5.72
CA LEU A 33 7.77 -1.33 4.29
C LEU A 33 8.28 -2.76 4.05
N ALA A 34 9.37 -3.17 4.74
CA ALA A 34 9.87 -4.53 4.70
C ALA A 34 8.82 -5.56 5.19
N ARG A 35 8.11 -5.31 6.30
CA ARG A 35 7.03 -6.19 6.77
C ARG A 35 5.91 -6.32 5.73
N ARG A 36 5.52 -5.22 5.10
CA ARG A 36 4.49 -5.20 4.05
C ARG A 36 4.96 -5.98 2.81
N GLY A 37 6.19 -5.77 2.36
CA GLY A 37 6.76 -6.48 1.20
C GLY A 37 7.00 -7.97 1.45
N LEU A 38 7.31 -8.37 2.68
CA LEU A 38 7.43 -9.78 3.07
C LEU A 38 6.09 -10.47 3.27
N THR A 39 4.99 -9.71 3.34
CA THR A 39 3.65 -10.29 3.34
C THR A 39 3.27 -10.57 1.88
N PRO A 40 3.11 -11.84 1.47
CA PRO A 40 2.74 -12.15 0.09
C PRO A 40 1.42 -11.47 -0.23
N ALA A 41 1.42 -10.62 -1.27
CA ALA A 41 0.20 -10.04 -1.81
C ALA A 41 -0.65 -11.17 -2.37
N ARG A 42 -1.62 -11.66 -1.59
CA ARG A 42 -2.60 -12.64 -2.05
C ARG A 42 -3.68 -11.87 -2.81
N VAL A 43 -3.38 -11.54 -4.06
CA VAL A 43 -4.40 -11.06 -4.98
C VAL A 43 -5.18 -12.29 -5.43
N GLU A 44 -6.42 -12.41 -4.97
CA GLU A 44 -7.32 -13.41 -5.54
C GLU A 44 -7.58 -13.05 -7.00
N THR A 45 -7.48 -14.04 -7.88
CA THR A 45 -7.78 -13.87 -9.30
C THR A 45 -8.89 -14.83 -9.70
N GLU A 46 -9.80 -14.34 -10.53
CA GLU A 46 -10.89 -15.11 -11.15
C GLU A 46 -10.88 -14.75 -12.63
N ASP A 47 -10.75 -15.76 -13.50
CA ASP A 47 -10.58 -15.59 -14.95
C ASP A 47 -9.47 -14.61 -15.38
N GLY A 48 -8.37 -14.57 -14.61
CA GLY A 48 -7.21 -13.71 -14.87
C GLY A 48 -7.38 -12.25 -14.45
N LEU A 49 -8.51 -11.90 -13.83
CA LEU A 49 -8.77 -10.57 -13.29
C LEU A 49 -8.59 -10.56 -11.77
N PRO A 50 -8.00 -9.50 -11.18
CA PRO A 50 -7.92 -9.35 -9.73
C PRO A 50 -9.33 -9.16 -9.14
N VAL A 51 -9.64 -9.92 -8.09
CA VAL A 51 -10.94 -9.89 -7.41
C VAL A 51 -10.80 -9.27 -6.03
N VAL A 52 -11.62 -8.25 -5.78
CA VAL A 52 -11.83 -7.70 -4.45
C VAL A 52 -13.05 -8.38 -3.84
N ARG A 53 -12.83 -9.22 -2.82
CA ARG A 53 -13.93 -9.83 -2.06
C ARG A 53 -14.47 -8.80 -1.06
N VAL A 54 -15.73 -8.41 -1.22
CA VAL A 54 -16.45 -7.56 -0.27
C VAL A 54 -17.30 -8.40 0.68
N PRO A 55 -17.62 -7.93 1.90
CA PRO A 55 -18.52 -8.62 2.81
C PRO A 55 -19.87 -8.96 2.17
N ALA A 56 -20.46 -10.10 2.55
CA ALA A 56 -21.77 -10.50 2.07
C ALA A 56 -22.83 -9.43 2.40
N GLY A 57 -23.69 -9.11 1.42
CA GLY A 57 -24.69 -8.05 1.56
C GLY A 57 -24.18 -6.62 1.30
N SER A 58 -22.90 -6.47 0.89
CA SER A 58 -22.41 -5.16 0.42
C SER A 58 -23.26 -4.67 -0.77
N PRO A 59 -23.72 -3.40 -0.76
CA PRO A 59 -24.47 -2.86 -1.88
C PRO A 59 -23.61 -2.83 -3.15
N PRO A 60 -24.23 -2.96 -4.34
CA PRO A 60 -23.49 -2.91 -5.60
C PRO A 60 -22.78 -1.56 -5.76
N ILE A 61 -21.53 -1.60 -6.22
CA ILE A 61 -20.81 -0.39 -6.63
C ILE A 61 -21.48 0.12 -7.91
N THR A 62 -22.09 1.31 -7.84
CA THR A 62 -22.81 1.91 -8.96
C THR A 62 -21.96 2.93 -9.69
N ALA A 63 -22.27 3.17 -10.98
CA ALA A 63 -21.61 4.21 -11.76
C ALA A 63 -21.77 5.62 -11.15
N ALA A 64 -22.84 5.87 -10.37
CA ALA A 64 -23.02 7.14 -9.67
C ALA A 64 -22.03 7.33 -8.51
N MET A 65 -21.69 6.25 -7.79
CA MET A 65 -20.67 6.28 -6.74
C MET A 65 -19.28 6.56 -7.32
N VAL A 66 -18.96 5.93 -8.45
CA VAL A 66 -17.68 6.14 -9.14
C VAL A 66 -17.54 7.58 -9.61
N ARG A 67 -18.58 8.14 -10.24
CA ARG A 67 -18.57 9.56 -10.67
C ARG A 67 -18.34 10.50 -9.49
N ARG A 68 -19.08 10.33 -8.40
CA ARG A 68 -18.91 11.16 -7.20
C ARG A 68 -17.47 11.12 -6.65
N ALA A 69 -16.85 9.94 -6.60
CA ALA A 69 -15.50 9.80 -6.07
C ALA A 69 -14.44 10.47 -6.96
N LEU A 70 -14.65 10.52 -8.28
CA LEU A 70 -13.75 11.21 -9.22
C LEU A 70 -13.91 12.73 -9.20
N ASP A 71 -15.07 13.22 -8.78
CA ASP A 71 -15.35 14.66 -8.66
C ASP A 71 -14.79 15.24 -7.33
N GLU A 72 -14.28 14.41 -6.41
CA GLU A 72 -13.73 14.82 -5.10
C GLU A 72 -12.21 15.14 -5.13
N ASP A 73 -11.59 15.14 -6.31
CA ASP A 73 -10.20 15.59 -6.58
C ASP A 73 -10.13 17.01 -7.20
#